data_AF-M7BIF6-F1
#
_entry.id   AF-M7BIF6-F1
#
_cell.length_a   1.000
_cell.length_b   1.000
_cell.length_c   1.000
_cell.angle_alpha   90.00
_cell.angle_beta   90.00
_cell.angle_gamma   90.00
#
_symmetry.space_group_name_H-M   'P 1'
#
loop_
_entity.id
_entity.type
_entity.pdbx_description
1 polymer ?
#
loop_
_entity_poly.entity_id
_entity_poly.type
_entity_poly.pdbx_seq_one_letter_code
_entity_poly.pdbx_strand_id
1 'polypeptide(L)'
;MTNYLKLNEFLADIPEGRREQFQYILTKGQLIARTVLQTFLDVMDMAVRTTAMVVIMRRASWLQSSGIPRDLQTTVEDLPFDREKLFSTKTDKVLHSVKDSRTTLQTLGIYTPPNRRRRYQPYHQNRDTMVQRQQRPFHN
;
A
#
# COMPACT_ATOMS: atom_id res chain seq x y z
N MET A 1 -17.84 6.55 32.45
CA MET A 1 -18.91 5.59 32.80
C MET A 1 -20.18 6.29 33.30
N THR A 2 -20.54 7.45 32.72
CA THR A 2 -21.60 8.34 33.25
C THR A 2 -22.84 8.43 32.36
N ASN A 3 -22.71 8.16 31.06
CA ASN A 3 -23.84 8.25 30.11
C ASN A 3 -24.88 7.14 30.29
N TYR A 4 -24.48 5.94 30.70
CA TYR A 4 -25.41 4.84 31.00
C TYR A 4 -26.27 5.13 32.24
N LEU A 5 -25.71 5.81 33.24
CA LEU A 5 -26.44 6.21 34.44
C LEU A 5 -27.50 7.27 34.12
N LYS A 6 -27.16 8.26 33.30
CA LYS A 6 -28.11 9.28 32.82
C LYS A 6 -29.25 8.70 31.98
N LEU A 7 -28.97 7.64 31.22
CA LEU A 7 -29.98 6.93 30.43
C LEU A 7 -30.97 6.16 31.32
N ASN A 8 -30.47 5.56 32.41
CA ASN A 8 -31.32 4.89 33.40
C ASN A 8 -32.16 5.87 34.23
N GLU A 9 -31.62 7.05 34.53
CA GLU A 9 -32.37 8.14 35.17
C GLU A 9 -33.49 8.62 34.25
N PHE A 10 -33.19 8.87 32.97
CA PHE A 10 -34.21 9.23 31.98
C PHE A 10 -35.28 8.14 31.79
N LEU A 11 -34.91 6.86 31.87
CA LEU A 11 -35.86 5.73 31.82
C LEU A 11 -36.87 5.75 32.98
N ALA A 12 -36.47 6.24 34.15
CA ALA A 12 -37.36 6.34 35.31
C ALA A 12 -38.48 7.37 35.05
N ASP A 13 -38.16 8.45 34.33
CA ASP A 13 -39.09 9.55 34.01
C ASP A 13 -40.07 9.23 32.86
N ILE A 14 -39.87 8.13 32.12
CA ILE A 14 -40.76 7.74 31.01
C ILE A 14 -42.04 7.10 31.58
N PRO A 15 -43.24 7.54 31.12
CA PRO A 15 -44.51 6.92 31.49
C PRO A 15 -44.56 5.44 31.09
N GLU A 16 -45.13 4.61 31.97
CA GLU A 16 -45.06 3.14 31.87
C GLU A 16 -45.53 2.59 30.52
N GLY A 17 -46.63 3.11 29.97
CA GLY A 17 -47.15 2.70 28.66
C GLY A 17 -46.27 3.04 27.44
N ARG A 18 -45.21 3.85 27.60
CA ARG A 18 -44.24 4.20 26.54
C ARG A 18 -42.86 3.59 26.75
N ARG A 19 -42.61 2.94 27.89
CA ARG A 19 -41.31 2.36 28.23
C ARG A 19 -40.90 1.26 27.26
N GLU A 20 -41.82 0.38 26.87
CA GLU A 20 -41.55 -0.70 25.92
C GLU A 20 -41.14 -0.17 24.54
N GLN A 21 -41.85 0.84 24.04
CA GLN A 21 -41.53 1.47 22.75
C GLN A 21 -40.16 2.13 22.78
N PHE A 22 -39.80 2.78 23.89
CA PHE A 22 -38.48 3.39 24.04
C PHE A 22 -37.37 2.33 24.13
N GLN A 23 -37.55 1.25 24.89
CA GLN A 23 -36.60 0.13 24.95
C GLN A 23 -36.41 -0.53 23.58
N TYR A 24 -37.49 -0.66 22.81
CA TYR A 24 -37.43 -1.15 21.43
C TYR A 24 -36.59 -0.23 20.52
N ILE A 25 -36.74 1.09 20.65
CA ILE A 25 -35.93 2.06 19.90
C ILE A 25 -34.46 1.97 20.32
N LEU A 26 -34.18 1.87 21.62
CA LEU A 26 -32.81 1.74 22.13
C LEU A 26 -32.12 0.48 21.61
N THR A 27 -32.79 -0.67 21.70
CA THR A 27 -32.23 -1.95 21.23
C THR A 27 -31.99 -1.93 19.73
N LYS A 28 -32.93 -1.37 18.93
CA LYS A 28 -32.73 -1.15 17.50
C LYS A 28 -31.58 -0.21 17.20
N GLY A 29 -31.49 0.92 17.89
CA GLY A 29 -30.41 1.88 17.72
C GLY A 29 -29.04 1.26 18.03
N GLN A 30 -28.97 0.47 19.09
CA GLN A 30 -27.76 -0.28 19.44
C GLN A 30 -27.39 -1.32 18.38
N LEU A 31 -28.37 -2.04 17.83
CA LEU A 31 -28.14 -2.99 16.74
C LEU A 31 -27.58 -2.28 15.51
N ILE A 32 -28.21 -1.18 15.08
CA ILE A 32 -27.75 -0.37 13.94
C ILE A 32 -26.32 0.14 14.19
N ALA A 33 -26.04 0.70 15.38
CA ALA A 33 -24.72 1.20 15.72
C ALA A 33 -23.65 0.10 15.66
N ARG A 34 -23.97 -1.11 16.14
CA ARG A 34 -23.07 -2.28 16.05
C ARG A 34 -22.83 -2.70 14.61
N THR A 35 -23.88 -2.75 13.79
CA THR A 35 -23.74 -3.08 12.36
C THR A 35 -22.87 -2.05 11.64
N VAL A 36 -23.10 -0.75 11.87
CA VAL A 36 -22.30 0.32 11.27
C VAL A 36 -20.85 0.27 11.75
N LEU A 37 -20.61 -0.04 13.02
CA LEU A 37 -19.24 -0.21 13.52
C LEU A 37 -18.53 -1.39 12.86
N GLN A 38 -19.22 -2.52 12.71
CA GLN A 38 -18.66 -3.69 12.04
C GLN A 38 -18.32 -3.39 10.58
N THR A 39 -19.23 -2.75 9.83
CA THR A 39 -18.97 -2.37 8.43
C THR A 39 -17.80 -1.40 8.32
N PHE A 40 -17.65 -0.47 9.26
CA PHE A 40 -16.51 0.44 9.30
C PHE A 40 -15.19 -0.31 9.54
N LEU A 41 -15.16 -1.29 10.46
CA LEU A 41 -14.00 -2.13 10.70
C LEU A 41 -13.61 -2.93 9.45
N ASP A 42 -14.58 -3.50 8.74
CA ASP A 42 -14.34 -4.26 7.52
C ASP A 42 -13.77 -3.37 6.39
N VAL A 43 -14.31 -2.15 6.23
CA VAL A 43 -13.79 -1.15 5.28
C VAL A 43 -12.37 -0.73 5.65
N MET A 44 -12.08 -0.54 6.93
CA MET A 44 -10.75 -0.19 7.41
C MET A 44 -9.75 -1.32 7.14
N ASP A 45 -10.11 -2.58 7.39
CA ASP A 45 -9.25 -3.74 7.06
C ASP A 45 -8.96 -3.82 5.56
N MET A 46 -9.97 -3.59 4.72
CA MET A 46 -9.79 -3.52 3.27
C MET A 46 -8.84 -2.39 2.85
N ALA A 47 -8.99 -1.19 3.43
CA ALA A 47 -8.11 -0.06 3.17
C ALA A 47 -6.66 -0.35 3.60
N VAL A 48 -6.46 -1.01 4.74
CA VAL A 48 -5.14 -1.43 5.23
C VAL A 48 -4.51 -2.44 4.28
N ARG A 49 -5.25 -3.47 3.85
CA ARG A 49 -4.75 -4.50 2.92
C ARG A 49 -4.41 -3.94 1.55
N THR A 50 -5.27 -3.11 0.99
CA THR A 50 -5.03 -2.47 -0.32
C THR A 50 -3.79 -1.57 -0.26
N THR A 51 -3.63 -0.79 0.81
CA THR A 51 -2.42 0.02 1.04
C THR A 51 -1.17 -0.86 1.14
N ALA A 52 -1.23 -1.96 1.90
CA ALA A 52 -0.13 -2.91 2.01
C ALA A 52 0.24 -3.51 0.64
N MET A 53 -0.74 -3.91 -0.16
CA MET A 53 -0.51 -4.41 -1.53
C MET A 53 0.17 -3.37 -2.42
N VAL A 54 -0.27 -2.10 -2.38
CA VAL A 54 0.36 -1.02 -3.14
C VAL A 54 1.83 -0.83 -2.74
N VAL A 55 2.14 -0.88 -1.44
CA VAL A 55 3.51 -0.81 -0.95
C VAL A 55 4.35 -1.99 -1.45
N ILE A 56 3.82 -3.22 -1.38
CA ILE A 56 4.49 -4.42 -1.88
C ILE A 56 4.77 -4.31 -3.39
N MET A 57 3.77 -3.95 -4.18
CA MET A 57 3.92 -3.77 -5.64
C MET A 57 4.95 -2.70 -5.97
N ARG A 58 4.94 -1.58 -5.23
CA ARG A 58 5.90 -0.49 -5.42
C ARG A 58 7.33 -0.93 -5.07
N ARG A 59 7.51 -1.68 -3.97
CA ARG A 59 8.80 -2.27 -3.58
C ARG A 59 9.32 -3.24 -4.64
N ALA A 60 8.49 -4.18 -5.07
CA ALA A 60 8.83 -5.16 -6.09
C ALA A 60 9.22 -4.49 -7.42
N SER A 61 8.44 -3.50 -7.88
CA SER A 61 8.73 -2.73 -9.09
C SER A 61 10.06 -1.98 -9.00
N TRP A 62 10.34 -1.34 -7.86
CA TRP A 62 11.61 -0.67 -7.63
C TRP A 62 12.79 -1.66 -7.61
N LEU A 63 12.65 -2.80 -6.93
CA LEU A 63 13.69 -3.82 -6.86
C LEU A 63 13.99 -4.44 -8.23
N GLN A 64 12.95 -4.74 -9.01
CA GLN A 64 13.11 -5.24 -10.37
C GLN A 64 13.84 -4.24 -11.29
N SER A 65 13.54 -2.95 -11.16
CA SER A 65 14.19 -1.90 -11.96
C SER A 65 15.60 -1.51 -11.48
N SER A 66 15.92 -1.77 -10.21
CA SER A 66 17.23 -1.43 -9.62
C SER A 66 18.41 -2.30 -10.11
N GLY A 67 18.14 -3.40 -10.82
CA GLY A 67 19.17 -4.34 -11.30
C GLY A 67 19.84 -5.14 -10.17
N ILE A 68 19.25 -5.15 -8.98
CA ILE A 68 19.70 -5.91 -7.82
C ILE A 68 19.52 -7.43 -8.07
N PRO A 69 20.48 -8.29 -7.68
CA PRO A 69 20.33 -9.75 -7.80
C PRO A 69 19.13 -10.28 -7.01
N ARG A 70 18.47 -11.33 -7.53
CA ARG A 70 17.23 -11.88 -6.94
C ARG A 70 17.40 -12.31 -5.48
N ASP A 71 18.53 -12.89 -5.12
CA ASP A 71 18.83 -13.34 -3.76
C ASP A 71 18.84 -12.19 -2.75
N LEU A 72 19.15 -10.97 -3.22
CA LEU A 72 19.14 -9.76 -2.42
C LEU A 72 17.77 -9.07 -2.42
N GLN A 73 16.98 -9.24 -3.48
CA GLN A 73 15.62 -8.71 -3.55
C GLN A 73 14.77 -9.29 -2.45
N THR A 74 14.80 -10.62 -2.25
CA THR A 74 14.05 -11.30 -1.19
C THR A 74 14.46 -10.80 0.20
N THR A 75 15.76 -10.62 0.45
CA THR A 75 16.24 -10.12 1.74
C THR A 75 15.76 -8.70 2.05
N VAL A 76 15.57 -7.86 1.01
CA VAL A 76 15.09 -6.49 1.15
C VAL A 76 13.56 -6.42 1.21
N GLU A 77 12.86 -7.32 0.51
CA GLU A 77 11.39 -7.44 0.55
C GLU A 77 10.88 -7.89 1.92
N ASP A 78 11.58 -8.85 2.54
CA ASP A 78 11.24 -9.42 3.85
C ASP A 78 11.42 -8.42 5.01
N LEU A 79 12.06 -7.28 4.76
CA LEU A 79 12.21 -6.24 5.78
C LEU A 79 10.86 -5.55 6.05
N PRO A 80 10.52 -5.29 7.33
CA PRO A 80 9.27 -4.63 7.68
C PRO A 80 9.16 -3.23 7.05
N PHE A 81 7.92 -2.78 6.85
CA PHE A 81 7.63 -1.43 6.37
C PHE A 81 7.68 -0.42 7.52
N ASP A 82 8.52 0.62 7.37
CA ASP A 82 8.83 1.61 8.41
C ASP A 82 7.89 2.83 8.37
N ARG A 83 6.77 2.73 7.63
CA ARG A 83 5.73 3.75 7.41
C ARG A 83 6.18 5.01 6.67
N GLU A 84 7.35 5.55 6.97
CA GLU A 84 7.86 6.82 6.41
C GLU A 84 8.52 6.63 5.04
N LYS A 85 9.25 5.53 4.88
CA LYS A 85 10.05 5.25 3.68
C LYS A 85 9.61 3.94 3.04
N LEU A 86 9.78 3.86 1.72
CA LEU A 86 9.47 2.67 0.96
C LEU A 86 10.23 1.44 1.49
N PHE A 87 11.46 1.63 1.97
CA PHE A 87 12.28 0.59 2.58
C PHE A 87 12.65 0.93 4.02
N SER A 88 12.99 -0.09 4.80
CA SER A 88 13.45 0.08 6.18
C SER A 88 14.81 0.78 6.20
N THR A 89 15.10 1.52 7.27
CA THR A 89 16.47 2.01 7.58
C THR A 89 17.52 0.90 7.60
N LYS A 90 17.13 -0.36 7.81
CA LYS A 90 18.02 -1.53 7.73
C LYS A 90 18.44 -1.89 6.30
N THR A 91 17.68 -1.48 5.29
CA THR A 91 17.97 -1.80 3.89
C THR A 91 19.33 -1.28 3.45
N ASP A 92 19.68 -0.03 3.82
CA ASP A 92 20.99 0.52 3.48
C ASP A 92 22.13 -0.31 4.06
N LYS A 93 22.00 -0.78 5.31
CA LYS A 93 23.01 -1.65 5.94
C LYS A 93 23.20 -2.96 5.19
N VAL A 94 22.10 -3.58 4.73
CA VAL A 94 22.15 -4.82 3.92
C VAL A 94 22.85 -4.55 2.58
N LEU A 95 22.47 -3.48 1.89
CA LEU A 95 23.07 -3.11 0.60
C LEU A 95 24.57 -2.80 0.74
N HIS A 96 24.96 -2.10 1.81
CA HIS A 96 26.35 -1.79 2.12
C HIS A 96 27.16 -3.06 2.41
N SER A 97 26.66 -3.94 3.28
CA SER A 97 27.33 -5.20 3.61
C SER A 97 27.61 -6.06 2.38
N VAL A 98 26.65 -6.13 1.45
CA VAL A 98 26.81 -6.90 0.21
C VAL A 98 27.77 -6.23 -0.77
N LYS A 99 27.77 -4.89 -0.82
CA LYS A 99 28.77 -4.16 -1.60
C LYS A 99 30.17 -4.46 -1.08
N ASP A 100 30.37 -4.44 0.23
CA ASP A 100 31.68 -4.63 0.87
C ASP A 100 32.18 -6.07 0.74
N SER A 101 31.28 -7.06 0.82
CA SER A 101 31.63 -8.46 0.54
C SER A 101 32.04 -8.64 -0.92
N ARG A 102 31.33 -8.02 -1.86
CA ARG A 102 31.68 -8.05 -3.29
C ARG A 102 33.02 -7.39 -3.58
N THR A 103 33.32 -6.24 -2.97
CA THR A 103 34.64 -5.60 -3.13
C THR A 103 35.75 -6.47 -2.57
N THR A 104 35.52 -7.14 -1.43
CA THR A 104 36.49 -8.07 -0.85
C THR A 104 36.76 -9.25 -1.77
N LEU A 105 35.71 -9.86 -2.33
CA LEU A 105 35.85 -10.96 -3.30
C LEU A 105 36.54 -10.51 -4.60
N GLN A 106 36.35 -9.25 -5.02
CA GLN A 106 37.10 -8.66 -6.14
C GLN A 106 38.58 -8.51 -5.82
N THR A 107 38.93 -7.99 -4.64
CA THR A 107 40.33 -7.86 -4.20
C THR A 107 41.02 -9.22 -4.10
N LEU A 108 40.28 -10.28 -3.73
CA LEU A 108 40.80 -11.65 -3.70
C LEU A 108 40.90 -12.31 -5.08
N GLY A 109 40.40 -11.68 -6.15
CA GLY A 109 40.41 -12.22 -7.52
C GLY A 109 39.42 -13.39 -7.76
N ILE A 110 38.51 -13.64 -6.81
CA ILE A 110 37.57 -14.78 -6.85
C ILE A 110 36.24 -14.39 -7.53
N TYR A 111 36.01 -13.10 -7.76
CA TYR A 111 34.74 -12.59 -8.26
C TYR A 111 34.75 -12.26 -9.76
N THR A 112 33.95 -12.98 -10.54
CA THR A 112 33.65 -12.61 -11.94
C THR A 112 32.35 -11.80 -12.00
N PRO A 113 32.39 -10.51 -12.40
CA PRO A 113 31.18 -9.69 -12.48
C PRO A 113 30.21 -10.22 -13.55
N PRO A 114 28.90 -10.25 -13.26
CA PRO A 114 27.90 -10.66 -14.24
C PRO A 114 27.90 -9.70 -15.44
N ASN A 115 27.79 -10.28 -16.63
CA ASN A 115 27.80 -9.58 -17.91
C ASN A 115 26.62 -8.57 -17.93
N ARG A 116 26.93 -7.27 -18.00
CA ARG A 116 25.91 -6.21 -17.93
C ARG A 116 24.97 -6.34 -19.13
N ARG A 117 23.74 -6.83 -18.91
CA ARG A 117 22.70 -6.87 -19.94
C ARG A 117 22.48 -5.45 -20.49
N ARG A 118 22.44 -5.36 -21.83
CA ARG A 118 22.24 -4.12 -22.59
C ARG A 118 21.06 -3.33 -22.00
N ARG A 119 21.32 -2.06 -21.66
CA ARG A 119 20.29 -1.11 -21.22
C ARG A 119 19.18 -1.07 -22.27
N TYR A 120 17.93 -1.21 -21.82
CA TYR A 120 16.75 -0.98 -22.64
C TYR A 120 16.81 0.46 -23.16
N GLN A 121 16.89 0.66 -24.47
CA GLN A 121 16.65 1.95 -25.10
C GLN A 121 15.15 2.03 -25.39
N PRO A 122 14.38 2.90 -24.71
CA PRO A 122 13.00 3.11 -25.10
C PRO A 122 13.00 3.81 -26.46
N TYR A 123 12.21 3.25 -27.38
CA TYR A 123 11.97 3.78 -28.72
C TYR A 123 11.69 5.29 -28.69
N HIS A 124 12.50 6.06 -29.42
CA HIS A 124 12.11 7.40 -29.86
C HIS A 124 10.96 7.26 -30.86
N GLN A 125 9.73 7.26 -30.35
CA GLN A 125 8.53 7.24 -31.19
C GLN A 125 8.28 8.67 -31.68
N ASN A 126 8.77 8.94 -32.89
CA ASN A 126 8.42 10.10 -33.73
C ASN A 126 6.89 10.29 -33.75
N ARG A 127 6.37 11.26 -32.99
CA ARG A 127 4.96 11.67 -33.00
C ARG A 127 4.63 12.66 -34.13
N ASP A 128 5.62 13.11 -34.89
CA ASP A 128 5.42 14.21 -35.84
C ASP A 128 4.90 13.78 -37.22
N THR A 129 4.90 12.48 -37.54
CA THR A 129 4.46 12.00 -38.87
C THR A 129 2.95 11.75 -39.01
N MET A 130 2.19 11.72 -37.92
CA MET A 130 0.73 11.48 -37.99
C MET A 130 -0.10 12.76 -38.19
N VAL A 131 0.38 13.93 -37.77
CA VAL A 131 -0.40 15.18 -37.91
C VAL A 131 -0.37 15.72 -39.34
N GLN A 132 0.66 15.40 -40.13
CA GLN A 132 0.83 15.98 -41.47
C GLN A 132 0.08 15.24 -42.59
N ARG A 133 -0.47 14.04 -42.33
CA ARG A 133 -1.28 13.31 -43.31
C ARG A 133 -2.75 13.76 -43.38
N GLN A 134 -3.23 14.55 -42.42
CA GLN A 134 -4.65 14.93 -42.34
C GLN A 134 -4.95 16.32 -42.95
N GLN A 135 -3.95 17.00 -43.53
CA GLN A 135 -4.11 18.34 -44.13
C GLN A 135 -3.83 18.35 -45.65
N ARG A 136 -4.39 17.42 -46.42
CA ARG A 136 -4.51 17.62 -47.88
C ARG A 136 -5.97 17.92 -48.22
N PRO A 137 -6.31 19.17 -48.62
CA PRO A 137 -7.64 19.48 -49.12
C PRO A 137 -7.79 18.92 -50.54
N PHE A 138 -8.97 18.38 -50.83
CA PHE A 138 -9.37 17.96 -52.17
C PHE A 138 -9.42 19.19 -53.09
N HIS A 139 -8.70 19.15 -54.20
CA HIS A 139 -8.90 20.06 -55.32
C HIS A 139 -9.64 19.33 -56.44
N ASN A 140 -10.62 20.05 -57.00
CA ASN A 140 -11.63 19.66 -57.98
C ASN A 140 -11.08 18.95 -59.21
#